data_AF-A0A6B2TBD3-F1
#
_entry.id   AF-A0A6B2TBD3-F1
#
_cell.length_a   1.000
_cell.length_b   1.000
_cell.length_c   1.000
_cell.angle_alpha   90.00
_cell.angle_beta   90.00
_cell.angle_gamma   90.00
#
_symmetry.space_group_name_H-M   'P 1'
#
loop_
_entity.id
_entity.type
_entity.pdbx_description
1 polymer ?
#
loop_
_entity_poly.entity_id
_entity_poly.type
_entity_poly.pdbx_seq_one_letter_code
_entity_poly.pdbx_strand_id
1 'polypeptide(L)'
;MTSPMSPPTPPTSPDPLTPPAPPHAASPAAEAAFMAELRRLKAWSGLSYREVERAAAAAGEVLPYSTAATMLRKDRLPREAVLVAYLVACGVDA
;
A
#
# COMPACT_ATOMS: atom_id res chain seq x y z
N MET A 1 8.26 -54.74 31.33
CA MET A 1 8.28 -54.29 29.92
C MET A 1 7.77 -52.86 29.90
N THR A 2 8.68 -51.92 30.14
CA THR A 2 8.40 -50.49 30.33
C THR A 2 9.01 -49.76 29.15
N SER A 3 8.17 -49.28 28.23
CA SER A 3 8.57 -48.30 27.22
C SER A 3 7.63 -47.09 27.28
N PRO A 4 8.18 -45.87 27.33
CA PRO A 4 7.43 -44.65 27.60
C PRO A 4 6.73 -44.06 26.35
N MET A 5 5.66 -43.32 26.65
CA MET A 5 4.91 -42.43 25.78
C MET A 5 5.85 -41.42 25.08
N SER A 6 5.82 -41.38 23.74
CA SER A 6 6.42 -40.29 22.95
C SER A 6 5.31 -39.39 22.41
N PRO A 7 5.30 -38.09 22.74
CA PRO A 7 4.55 -37.08 21.98
C PRO A 7 5.48 -36.33 21.00
N PRO A 8 5.13 -36.26 19.72
CA PRO A 8 5.51 -35.11 18.89
C PRO A 8 4.27 -34.58 18.14
N THR A 9 3.97 -33.29 17.95
CA THR A 9 4.72 -32.03 17.99
C THR A 9 3.67 -30.89 18.03
N PRO A 10 3.90 -29.73 18.68
CA PRO A 10 3.05 -28.53 18.52
C PRO A 10 3.10 -27.96 17.08
N PRO A 11 2.20 -27.03 16.72
CA PRO A 11 1.70 -26.88 15.34
C PRO A 11 2.74 -26.38 14.35
N THR A 12 2.56 -26.82 13.10
CA THR A 12 3.18 -26.30 11.88
C THR A 12 3.38 -24.78 11.98
N SER A 13 4.62 -24.39 12.22
CA SER A 13 5.07 -23.02 11.97
C SER A 13 4.71 -22.68 10.52
N PRO A 14 4.20 -21.47 10.21
CA PRO A 14 4.20 -21.03 8.83
C PRO A 14 5.67 -20.95 8.38
N ASP A 15 6.04 -21.79 7.41
CA ASP A 15 7.36 -21.81 6.79
C ASP A 15 7.79 -20.38 6.36
N PRO A 16 9.00 -19.91 6.73
CA PRO A 16 9.53 -18.63 6.31
C PRO A 16 10.22 -18.69 4.93
N LEU A 17 9.66 -19.45 3.98
CA LEU A 17 10.22 -19.55 2.64
C LEU A 17 9.16 -19.32 1.57
N THR A 18 8.50 -18.17 1.63
CA THR A 18 8.01 -17.56 0.40
C THR A 18 9.23 -16.94 -0.29
N PRO A 19 9.63 -17.39 -1.48
CA PRO A 19 10.74 -16.75 -2.20
C PRO A 19 10.39 -15.27 -2.41
N PRO A 20 11.34 -14.32 -2.25
CA PRO A 20 11.08 -12.94 -2.61
C PRO A 20 10.75 -12.94 -4.11
N ALA A 21 9.52 -12.54 -4.42
CA ALA A 21 9.08 -12.37 -5.80
C ALA A 21 10.13 -11.55 -6.57
N PRO A 22 10.37 -11.84 -7.87
CA PRO A 22 11.35 -11.10 -8.66
C PRO A 22 11.07 -9.60 -8.53
N PRO A 23 12.12 -8.75 -8.42
CA PRO A 23 11.99 -7.32 -8.11
C PRO A 23 11.25 -6.49 -9.18
N HIS A 24 10.62 -7.12 -10.18
CA HIS A 24 9.98 -6.49 -11.33
C HIS A 24 8.55 -6.99 -11.62
N ALA A 25 8.03 -7.99 -10.89
CA ALA A 25 6.62 -8.30 -10.94
C ALA A 25 5.96 -7.60 -9.75
N ALA A 26 5.31 -6.45 -9.99
CA ALA A 26 4.42 -5.83 -9.02
C ALA A 26 3.37 -6.88 -8.64
N SER A 27 3.64 -7.59 -7.55
CA SER A 27 2.72 -8.58 -7.03
C SER A 27 1.57 -7.80 -6.40
N PRO A 28 0.33 -8.28 -6.46
CA PRO A 28 -0.81 -7.55 -5.86
C PRO A 28 -0.58 -7.25 -4.38
N ALA A 29 0.21 -8.06 -3.67
CA ALA A 29 0.64 -7.79 -2.30
C ALA A 29 1.59 -6.58 -2.16
N ALA A 30 2.50 -6.37 -3.12
CA ALA A 30 3.40 -5.21 -3.14
C ALA A 30 2.63 -3.93 -3.49
N GLU A 31 1.66 -4.00 -4.42
CA GLU A 31 0.76 -2.88 -4.72
C GLU A 31 -0.07 -2.49 -3.49
N ALA A 32 -0.64 -3.47 -2.78
CA ALA A 32 -1.36 -3.24 -1.54
C ALA A 32 -0.48 -2.59 -0.45
N ALA A 33 0.75 -3.08 -0.29
CA ALA A 33 1.70 -2.51 0.66
C ALA A 33 2.06 -1.05 0.33
N PHE A 34 2.28 -0.74 -0.95
CA PHE A 34 2.52 0.62 -1.41
C PHE A 34 1.30 1.53 -1.17
N MET A 35 0.10 1.06 -1.49
CA MET A 35 -1.14 1.78 -1.23
C MET A 35 -1.40 2.01 0.26
N ALA A 36 -0.99 1.07 1.13
CA ALA A 36 -1.03 1.24 2.58
C ALA A 36 -0.07 2.36 3.04
N GLU A 37 1.11 2.46 2.44
CA GLU A 37 2.07 3.53 2.74
C GLU A 37 1.55 4.90 2.28
N LEU A 38 0.90 4.99 1.11
CA LEU A 38 0.23 6.23 0.67
C LEU A 38 -0.90 6.67 1.59
N ARG A 39 -1.64 5.73 2.19
CA ARG A 39 -2.66 6.03 3.21
C ARG A 39 -2.02 6.59 4.48
N ARG A 40 -0.88 6.03 4.90
CA ARG A 40 -0.11 6.55 6.04
C ARG A 40 0.42 7.96 5.75
N LEU A 41 1.00 8.18 4.57
CA LEU A 41 1.47 9.49 4.15
C LEU A 41 0.37 10.54 4.23
N LYS A 42 -0.83 10.23 3.74
CA LYS A 42 -2.00 11.12 3.86
C LYS A 42 -2.45 11.34 5.30
N ALA A 43 -2.44 10.28 6.12
CA ALA A 43 -2.78 10.41 7.53
C ALA A 43 -1.78 11.34 8.25
N TRP A 44 -0.51 11.29 7.88
CA TRP A 44 0.55 12.16 8.40
C TRP A 44 0.44 13.60 7.88
N SER A 45 0.06 13.80 6.62
CA SER A 45 -0.13 15.14 6.06
C SER A 45 -1.39 15.83 6.60
N GLY A 46 -2.33 15.09 7.20
CA GLY A 46 -3.55 15.64 7.78
C GLY A 46 -4.56 16.16 6.75
N LEU A 47 -4.32 15.92 5.47
CA LEU A 47 -5.17 16.43 4.38
C LEU A 47 -6.44 15.59 4.25
N SER A 48 -7.59 16.25 4.11
CA SER A 48 -8.82 15.63 3.62
C SER A 48 -8.72 15.34 2.12
N TYR A 49 -9.62 14.52 1.57
CA TYR A 49 -9.65 14.26 0.12
C TYR A 49 -9.91 15.52 -0.72
N ARG A 50 -10.67 16.48 -0.17
CA ARG A 50 -10.90 17.79 -0.82
C ARG A 50 -9.65 18.65 -0.85
N GLU A 51 -8.83 18.59 0.20
CA GLU A 51 -7.55 19.29 0.23
C GLU A 51 -6.53 18.64 -0.69
N VAL A 52 -6.53 17.30 -0.80
CA VAL A 52 -5.73 16.58 -1.79
C VAL A 52 -6.10 17.00 -3.22
N GLU A 53 -7.40 17.08 -3.55
CA GLU A 53 -7.87 17.56 -4.86
C GLU A 53 -7.44 19.00 -5.12
N ARG A 54 -7.57 19.89 -4.12
CA ARG A 54 -7.18 21.29 -4.22
C ARG A 54 -5.66 21.45 -4.36
N ALA A 55 -4.87 20.67 -3.63
CA ALA A 55 -3.42 20.70 -3.67
C ALA A 55 -2.90 20.13 -5.00
N ALA A 56 -3.50 19.06 -5.51
CA ALA A 56 -3.22 18.56 -6.86
C ALA A 56 -3.52 19.64 -7.91
N ALA A 57 -4.70 20.27 -7.84
CA ALA A 57 -5.07 21.35 -8.76
C ALA A 57 -4.12 22.57 -8.66
N ALA A 58 -3.64 22.89 -7.46
CA ALA A 58 -2.66 23.96 -7.24
C ALA A 58 -1.29 23.62 -7.86
N ALA A 59 -0.94 22.33 -7.91
CA ALA A 59 0.26 21.83 -8.59
C ALA A 59 0.08 21.67 -10.12
N GLY A 60 -1.10 21.98 -10.67
CA GLY A 60 -1.41 21.81 -12.10
C GLY A 60 -1.85 20.39 -12.48
N GLU A 61 -2.00 19.51 -11.50
CA GLU A 61 -2.45 18.13 -11.68
C GLU A 61 -3.95 17.97 -11.42
N VAL A 62 -4.59 17.07 -12.16
CA VAL A 62 -6.04 16.84 -12.02
C VAL A 62 -6.28 15.53 -11.29
N LEU A 63 -6.62 15.63 -10.00
CA LEU A 63 -6.98 14.49 -9.16
C LEU A 63 -8.37 14.68 -8.54
N PRO A 64 -9.45 14.25 -9.23
CA PRO A 64 -10.80 14.39 -8.71
C PRO A 64 -10.99 13.65 -7.39
N TYR A 65 -11.80 14.20 -6.49
CA TYR A 65 -12.16 13.56 -5.21
C TYR A 65 -12.55 12.07 -5.38
N SER A 66 -13.45 11.79 -6.33
CA SER A 66 -13.95 10.44 -6.58
C SER A 66 -12.85 9.48 -7.04
N THR A 67 -11.87 10.00 -7.78
CA THR A 67 -10.69 9.24 -8.23
C THR A 67 -9.76 8.95 -7.06
N ALA A 68 -9.44 9.94 -6.22
CA ALA A 68 -8.58 9.76 -5.05
C ALA A 68 -9.20 8.75 -4.05
N ALA A 69 -10.52 8.86 -3.81
CA ALA A 69 -11.24 7.93 -2.94
C ALA A 69 -11.27 6.51 -3.53
N THR A 70 -11.56 6.35 -4.82
CA THR A 70 -11.61 5.03 -5.49
C THR A 70 -10.21 4.41 -5.60
N MET A 71 -9.20 5.22 -5.86
CA MET A 71 -7.79 4.83 -5.86
C MET A 71 -7.41 4.27 -4.48
N LEU A 72 -7.59 5.03 -3.40
CA LEU A 72 -7.20 4.58 -2.06
C LEU A 72 -8.04 3.40 -1.55
N ARG A 73 -9.25 3.18 -2.10
CA ARG A 73 -10.07 1.99 -1.87
C ARG A 73 -9.57 0.74 -2.60
N LYS A 74 -8.83 0.91 -3.69
CA LYS A 74 -8.24 -0.18 -4.46
C LYS A 74 -6.81 -0.39 -3.97
N ASP A 75 -6.52 -1.60 -3.51
CA ASP A 75 -5.14 -2.06 -3.26
C ASP A 75 -4.39 -2.38 -4.57
N ARG A 76 -4.55 -1.54 -5.59
CA ARG A 76 -3.84 -1.66 -6.86
C ARG A 76 -3.15 -0.37 -7.26
N LEU A 77 -2.02 -0.52 -7.93
CA LEU A 77 -1.23 0.62 -8.38
C LEU A 77 -2.03 1.43 -9.43
N PRO A 78 -2.37 2.68 -9.15
CA PRO A 78 -3.00 3.55 -10.15
C PRO A 78 -1.96 3.97 -11.20
N ARG A 79 -2.41 4.68 -12.25
CA ARG A 79 -1.50 5.26 -13.24
C ARG A 79 -0.53 6.24 -12.56
N GLU A 80 0.69 6.28 -13.07
CA GLU A 80 1.78 7.13 -12.58
C GLU A 80 1.36 8.60 -12.42
N ALA A 81 0.68 9.18 -13.41
CA ALA A 81 0.17 10.56 -13.32
C ALA A 81 -0.72 10.80 -12.09
N VAL A 82 -1.59 9.84 -11.74
CA VAL A 82 -2.48 9.92 -10.57
C VAL A 82 -1.67 9.83 -9.27
N LEU A 83 -0.62 9.01 -9.27
CA LEU A 83 0.30 8.90 -8.13
C LEU A 83 1.10 10.16 -7.90
N VAL A 84 1.69 10.71 -8.96
CA VAL A 84 2.46 11.96 -8.89
C VAL A 84 1.57 13.09 -8.38
N ALA A 85 0.36 13.24 -8.93
CA ALA A 85 -0.61 14.22 -8.46
C ALA A 85 -0.91 14.09 -6.96
N TYR A 86 -1.05 12.86 -6.46
CA TYR A 86 -1.31 12.60 -5.04
C TYR A 86 -0.10 12.89 -4.15
N LEU A 87 1.11 12.51 -4.59
CA LEU A 87 2.35 12.73 -3.85
C LEU A 87 2.66 14.23 -3.74
N VAL A 88 2.57 14.95 -4.85
CA VAL A 88 2.75 16.41 -4.88
C VAL A 88 1.68 17.10 -4.03
N ALA A 89 0.43 16.64 -4.09
CA ALA A 89 -0.63 17.13 -3.21
C ALA A 89 -0.35 16.89 -1.72
N CYS A 90 0.38 15.82 -1.37
CA CYS A 90 0.82 15.53 -0.01
C CYS A 90 2.07 16.33 0.41
N GLY A 91 2.63 17.16 -0.47
CA GLY A 91 3.87 17.92 -0.22
C GLY A 91 5.15 17.12 -0.45
N VAL A 92 5.06 15.99 -1.15
CA VAL A 92 6.23 15.26 -1.65
C VAL A 92 6.57 15.83 -3.03
N ASP A 93 7.33 16.91 -3.03
CA ASP A 93 7.95 17.48 -4.25
C ASP A 93 9.20 16.64 -4.57
N ALA A 94 9.36 16.26 -5.85
CA ALA A 94 10.41 15.35 -6.31
C ALA A 94 11.76 16.04 -6.52
#